data_AF-A0A1G0Y7T4-F1
#
_entry.id   AF-A0A1G0Y7T4-F1
#
_cell.length_a   1.000
_cell.length_b   1.000
_cell.length_c   1.000
_cell.angle_alpha   90.00
_cell.angle_beta   90.00
_cell.angle_gamma   90.00
#
_symmetry.space_group_name_H-M   'P 1'
#
loop_
_entity.id
_entity.type
_entity.pdbx_description
1 polymer ?
#
loop_
_entity_poly.entity_id
_entity_poly.type
_entity_poly.pdbx_seq_one_letter_code
_entity_poly.pdbx_strand_id
1 'polypeptide(L)'
;MFIGDSEWIGKGLGSKSIKTFIDTYVCPEFKYCIVDPDVKNRVAIRCYKKLKFKEHAIIDSVDALQRPTKLKLMLLKCNGS
;
A
#
# COMPACT_ATOMS: atom_id res chain seq x y z
N MET A 1 4.56 5.17 -18.58
CA MET A 1 4.18 6.04 -17.46
C MET A 1 4.30 5.24 -16.18
N PHE A 2 5.27 5.54 -15.31
CA PHE A 2 5.46 4.83 -14.04
C PHE A 2 5.10 5.77 -12.88
N ILE A 3 4.25 5.32 -11.96
CA ILE A 3 3.78 6.15 -10.83
C ILE A 3 4.90 6.55 -9.86
N GLY A 4 6.09 5.97 -9.98
CA GLY A 4 7.29 6.27 -9.21
C GLY A 4 8.25 7.26 -9.88
N ASP A 5 7.94 7.80 -11.06
CA ASP A 5 8.78 8.79 -11.73
C ASP A 5 8.82 10.09 -10.92
N SER A 6 10.01 10.68 -10.75
CA SER A 6 10.25 11.85 -9.88
C SER A 6 9.36 13.06 -10.21
N GLU A 7 8.97 13.20 -11.48
CA GLU A 7 8.09 14.26 -11.98
C GLU A 7 6.64 14.16 -11.46
N TRP A 8 6.25 13.00 -10.93
CA TRP A 8 4.89 12.66 -10.52
C TRP A 8 4.76 12.38 -9.01
N ILE A 9 5.88 12.35 -8.28
CA ILE A 9 5.94 12.26 -6.82
C ILE A 9 5.47 13.58 -6.18
N GLY A 10 4.78 13.50 -5.04
CA GLY A 10 4.37 14.68 -4.25
C GLY A 10 3.07 15.36 -4.70
N LYS A 11 2.51 15.01 -5.86
CA LYS A 11 1.29 15.64 -6.42
C LYS A 11 -0.03 14.98 -5.99
N GLY A 12 0.00 14.03 -5.06
CA GLY A 12 -1.18 13.28 -4.61
C GLY A 12 -1.76 12.31 -5.65
N LEU A 13 -1.12 12.17 -6.80
CA LEU A 13 -1.55 11.30 -7.89
C LEU A 13 -1.45 9.82 -7.49
N GLY A 14 -0.36 9.41 -6.85
CA GLY A 14 -0.19 8.03 -6.37
C GLY A 14 -1.33 7.56 -5.45
N SER A 15 -1.75 8.40 -4.49
CA SER A 15 -2.89 8.07 -3.62
C SER A 15 -4.22 7.97 -4.36
N LYS A 16 -4.44 8.82 -5.38
CA LYS A 16 -5.66 8.76 -6.20
C LYS A 16 -5.68 7.52 -7.07
N SER A 17 -4.57 7.21 -7.76
CA SER A 17 -4.45 6.02 -8.60
C SER A 17 -4.64 4.74 -7.80
N ILE A 18 -4.00 4.61 -6.62
CA ILE A 18 -4.18 3.45 -5.75
C ILE A 18 -5.63 3.35 -5.28
N LYS A 19 -6.25 4.47 -4.87
CA LYS A 19 -7.66 4.48 -4.46
C LYS A 19 -8.58 4.01 -5.59
N THR A 20 -8.43 4.57 -6.79
CA THR A 20 -9.23 4.17 -7.96
C THR A 20 -9.03 2.69 -8.27
N PHE A 21 -7.79 2.20 -8.26
CA PHE A 21 -7.53 0.78 -8.49
C PHE A 21 -8.22 -0.12 -7.46
N ILE A 22 -8.10 0.21 -6.17
CA ILE A 22 -8.74 -0.55 -5.09
C ILE A 22 -10.25 -0.54 -5.24
N ASP A 23 -10.85 0.64 -5.42
CA ASP A 23 -12.31 0.80 -5.45
C ASP A 23 -12.91 0.15 -6.72
N THR A 24 -12.21 0.19 -7.85
CA THR A 24 -12.72 -0.31 -9.13
C THR A 24 -12.47 -1.80 -9.34
N TYR A 25 -11.34 -2.34 -8.86
CA TYR A 25 -10.93 -3.71 -9.21
C TYR A 25 -10.72 -4.64 -8.02
N VAL A 26 -10.35 -4.11 -6.85
CA VAL A 26 -10.01 -4.97 -5.69
C VAL A 26 -11.23 -5.18 -4.81
N CYS A 27 -11.83 -4.11 -4.31
CA CYS A 27 -12.92 -4.22 -3.35
C CYS A 27 -14.24 -4.79 -3.87
N PRO A 28 -14.57 -4.72 -5.18
CA PRO A 28 -15.72 -5.45 -5.71
C PRO A 28 -15.54 -6.97 -5.64
N GLU A 29 -14.32 -7.47 -5.80
CA GLU A 29 -14.02 -8.91 -5.93
C GLU A 29 -13.52 -9.54 -4.62
N PHE A 30 -12.91 -8.74 -3.73
CA PHE A 30 -12.24 -9.24 -2.53
C PHE A 30 -12.74 -8.55 -1.27
N LYS A 31 -12.92 -9.34 -0.21
CA LYS A 31 -13.32 -8.84 1.12
C LYS A 31 -12.23 -8.02 1.82
N TYR A 32 -10.97 -8.28 1.49
CA TYR A 32 -9.82 -7.61 2.09
C TYR A 32 -8.76 -7.29 1.04
N CYS A 33 -8.13 -6.14 1.19
CA CYS A 33 -6.91 -5.77 0.48
C CYS A 33 -5.77 -5.67 1.49
N ILE A 34 -4.62 -6.27 1.19
CA ILE A 34 -3.44 -6.30 2.05
C ILE A 34 -2.29 -5.63 1.32
N VAL A 35 -1.53 -4.82 2.06
CA VAL A 35 -0.27 -4.23 1.59
C VAL A 35 0.80 -4.45 2.65
N ASP A 36 2.05 -4.53 2.21
CA ASP A 36 3.20 -4.93 3.01
C ASP A 36 4.40 -3.98 2.84
N PRO A 37 4.23 -2.64 2.97
CA PRO A 37 5.36 -1.73 2.82
C PRO A 37 6.50 -2.07 3.80
N ASP A 38 7.74 -1.90 3.35
CA ASP A 38 8.91 -1.85 4.24
C ASP A 38 8.64 -0.82 5.36
N VAL A 39 8.94 -1.18 6.61
CA VAL A 39 8.75 -0.31 7.78
C VAL A 39 9.46 1.03 7.65
N LYS A 40 10.52 1.11 6.84
CA LYS A 40 11.29 2.32 6.54
C LYS A 40 10.61 3.19 5.48
N ASN A 41 9.69 2.66 4.67
CA ASN A 41 8.96 3.39 3.64
C ASN A 41 7.82 4.24 4.24
N ARG A 42 8.20 5.33 4.92
CA ARG A 42 7.26 6.25 5.59
C ARG A 42 6.25 6.88 4.64
N VAL A 43 6.63 7.09 3.37
CA VAL A 43 5.76 7.69 2.35
C VAL A 43 4.62 6.73 2.00
N ALA A 44 4.93 5.47 1.72
CA ALA A 44 3.92 4.44 1.44
C ALA A 44 3.01 4.21 2.65
N ILE A 45 3.58 4.08 3.86
CA ILE A 45 2.80 3.91 5.10
C ILE A 45 1.81 5.07 5.29
N ARG A 46 2.25 6.33 5.08
CA ARG A 46 1.36 7.50 5.17
C ARG A 46 0.28 7.47 4.08
N CYS A 47 0.62 7.04 2.86
CA CYS A 47 -0.35 6.88 1.77
C CYS A 47 -1.45 5.88 2.15
N TYR A 48 -1.07 4.68 2.59
CA TYR A 48 -2.03 3.63 2.95
C TYR A 48 -2.90 4.00 4.16
N LYS A 49 -2.33 4.69 5.17
CA LYS A 49 -3.11 5.25 6.28
C LYS A 49 -4.20 6.22 5.81
N LYS A 50 -3.90 7.10 4.84
CA LYS A 50 -4.91 8.00 4.26
C LYS A 50 -6.01 7.24 3.52
N LEU A 51 -5.69 6.07 2.97
CA LEU A 51 -6.63 5.16 2.31
C LEU A 51 -7.33 4.20 3.30
N LYS A 52 -7.28 4.48 4.61
CA LYS A 52 -7.94 3.72 5.68
C LYS A 52 -7.42 2.29 5.90
N PHE A 53 -6.25 1.94 5.37
CA PHE A 53 -5.57 0.72 5.76
C PHE A 53 -5.17 0.80 7.25
N LYS A 54 -5.37 -0.29 7.98
CA LYS A 54 -5.03 -0.43 9.39
C LYS A 54 -3.80 -1.33 9.54
N GLU A 55 -2.88 -0.94 10.42
CA GLU A 55 -1.70 -1.77 10.74
C GLU A 55 -2.13 -3.05 11.46
N HIS A 56 -1.47 -4.17 11.16
CA HIS A 56 -1.82 -5.48 11.72
C HIS A 56 -0.63 -6.24 12.30
N ALA A 57 0.47 -6.35 11.54
CA ALA A 57 1.66 -7.08 11.98
C ALA A 57 2.94 -6.52 11.36
N ILE A 58 4.09 -6.86 11.96
CA ILE A 58 5.42 -6.68 11.36
C ILE A 58 6.02 -8.06 11.14
N ILE A 59 6.55 -8.30 9.95
CA ILE A 59 7.16 -9.57 9.55
C ILE A 59 8.63 -9.30 9.22
N ASP A 60 9.53 -10.09 9.80
CA ASP A 60 10.92 -10.13 9.37
C ASP A 60 11.01 -10.91 8.05
N SER A 61 11.69 -10.34 7.06
CA SER A 61 11.82 -10.89 5.71
C SER A 61 13.18 -10.53 5.12
N VAL A 62 13.41 -10.92 3.87
CA VAL A 62 14.55 -10.49 3.06
C VAL A 62 14.06 -9.80 1.80
N ASP A 63 14.76 -8.76 1.37
CA ASP A 63 14.47 -8.11 0.10
C ASP A 63 15.02 -8.91 -1.10
N ALA A 64 14.77 -8.44 -2.32
CA ALA A 64 15.25 -9.10 -3.54
C ALA A 64 16.79 -9.19 -3.64
N LEU A 65 17.53 -8.48 -2.79
CA LEU A 65 18.99 -8.52 -2.69
C LEU A 65 19.47 -9.34 -1.48
N GLN A 66 18.58 -10.14 -0.87
CA GLN A 66 18.84 -10.97 0.31
C GLN A 66 19.24 -10.17 1.58
N ARG A 67 18.87 -8.89 1.65
CA ARG A 67 19.14 -8.07 2.82
C ARG A 67 17.99 -8.19 3.82
N PRO A 68 18.26 -8.26 5.13
CA PRO A 68 17.20 -8.25 6.14
C PRO A 68 16.32 -7.01 6.02
N THR A 69 15.01 -7.23 5.94
CA THR A 69 14.00 -6.17 5.96
C THR A 69 12.87 -6.53 6.92
N LYS A 70 12.08 -5.54 7.29
CA LYS A 70 10.85 -5.71 8.05
C LYS A 70 9.71 -5.15 7.25
N LEU A 71 8.71 -5.99 6.96
CA LEU A 71 7.50 -5.60 6.26
C LEU A 71 6.40 -5.29 7.27
N LYS A 72 5.65 -4.23 7.05
CA LYS A 72 4.48 -3.87 7.87
C LYS A 72 3.22 -4.28 7.13
N LEU A 73 2.57 -5.34 7.59
CA LEU A 73 1.27 -5.73 7.07
C LEU A 73 0.21 -4.71 7.48
N MET A 74 -0.49 -4.18 6.48
CA MET A 74 -1.64 -3.30 6.66
C MET A 74 -2.82 -3.84 5.87
N LEU A 75 -4.01 -3.81 6.47
CA LEU A 75 -5.24 -4.34 5.87
C LEU A 75 -6.28 -3.24 5.68
N LEU A 76 -6.93 -3.29 4.53
CA LEU A 76 -8.17 -2.60 4.25
C LEU A 76 -9.29 -3.64 4.17
N LYS A 77 -10.35 -3.46 4.95
CA LYS A 77 -11.59 -4.23 4.78
C LYS A 77 -12.40 -3.55 3.69
N CYS A 78 -12.68 -4.27 2.62
CA CYS A 78 -13.60 -3.82 1.59
C CYS A 78 -15.02 -3.96 2.13
N ASN A 79 -15.75 -2.84 2.12
CA ASN A 79 -17.16 -2.90 2.42
C ASN A 79 -17.81 -3.47 1.16
N GLY A 80 -18.36 -4.68 1.27
CA GLY A 80 -19.19 -5.22 0.20
C GLY A 80 -20.31 -4.22 -0.10
N SER A 81 -20.61 -4.09 -1.40
CA SER A 81 -21.85 -3.48 -1.89
C SER A 81 -23.06 -3.93 -1.09
#